data_AF-A0A3T0RNK8-F1
#
_entry.id   AF-A0A3T0RNK8-F1
#
_cell.length_a   1.000
_cell.length_b   1.000
_cell.length_c   1.000
_cell.angle_alpha   90.00
_cell.angle_beta   90.00
_cell.angle_gamma   90.00
#
_symmetry.space_group_name_H-M   'P 1'
#
loop_
_entity.id
_entity.type
_entity.pdbx_description
1 polymer ?
#
loop_
_entity_poly.entity_id
_entity_poly.type
_entity_poly.pdbx_seq_one_letter_code
_entity_poly.pdbx_strand_id
1 'polypeptide(L)'
;MKKSFFNALSALITTFALSASALAAGTYIEGYEPDPAKPELRSRKIYLLIEDGKITKKATTPFEVSRDVKKILESEIGRIILSPGFIDLHGHLKYNVIPLWTEAHGQYANRFQWRGLSGYKKNVTGPLNNPLLGEASNKDSLYCQTYQYAEIKALAGGVTSVQGIGQDDTCTKGILARNVEIESDYDMTSDARASMEIVNPEGAGLFQDKVFPEVISENKTIAEVTTSMLATSGTLNSRQTQFVEGMQKYLSYLTRIATTGDIRNLIVHLAEGNSTDQYNKLEYKFAKKLGMAEKGLVIIHGVGMDEKDLADAASKDISLVWSPFSNLILYGDTLNAELALKQNVNITLGSDWTPSGSKNLLDEVKVARRYGQSKGMRSLTDKKLFEMMTINPARALKLADRLGRLEVGYLADIVAIRLKSRNTNPYSQIVTAAQSEIQFVMVGGELKIAKSKLANLENNVASLVTTEEIQASPGCAGFSEQQVMNSPLKLSELVANMKSVFPQLDSLTSCNDETYKSVVKNLFSKEWKTQTPANTIELKNYDKLAEQLERLN
;
A
#
# COMPACT_ATOMS: atom_id res chain seq x y z
N MET A 1 -42.21 22.26 49.03
CA MET A 1 -42.10 20.81 48.72
C MET A 1 -41.30 20.69 47.44
N LYS A 2 -39.97 20.72 47.57
CA LYS A 2 -39.07 19.55 47.61
C LYS A 2 -38.85 19.05 46.18
N LYS A 3 -37.72 19.38 45.53
CA LYS A 3 -36.45 18.59 45.56
C LYS A 3 -36.57 17.09 45.23
N SER A 4 -37.78 16.53 45.05
CA SER A 4 -38.01 15.14 44.63
C SER A 4 -38.48 15.02 43.17
N PHE A 5 -39.02 16.08 42.56
CA PHE A 5 -39.42 16.04 41.15
C PHE A 5 -38.23 16.06 40.18
N PHE A 6 -37.11 16.68 40.58
CA PHE A 6 -35.85 16.64 39.83
C PHE A 6 -35.12 15.28 39.90
N ASN A 7 -35.42 14.44 40.91
CA ASN A 7 -34.80 13.11 41.04
C ASN A 7 -35.54 12.02 40.25
N ALA A 8 -36.81 12.24 39.87
CA ALA A 8 -37.55 11.32 39.01
C ALA A 8 -37.22 11.51 37.51
N LEU A 9 -36.80 12.73 37.12
CA LEU A 9 -36.36 12.99 35.74
C LEU A 9 -34.90 12.56 35.49
N SER A 10 -34.08 12.44 36.54
CA SER A 10 -32.71 11.90 36.44
C SER A 10 -32.68 10.37 36.30
N ALA A 11 -33.75 9.66 36.68
CA ALA A 11 -33.88 8.22 36.48
C ALA A 11 -34.41 7.86 35.07
N LEU A 12 -34.98 8.82 34.33
CA LEU A 12 -35.34 8.66 32.92
C LEU A 12 -34.21 9.02 31.95
N ILE A 13 -33.07 9.51 32.47
CA ILE A 13 -31.84 9.81 31.72
C ILE A 13 -30.84 8.63 31.80
N THR A 14 -31.22 7.50 32.41
CA THR A 14 -30.40 6.27 32.45
C THR A 14 -30.84 5.22 31.43
N THR A 15 -31.19 5.66 30.21
CA THR A 15 -31.33 4.78 29.03
C THR A 15 -31.13 5.57 27.73
N PHE A 16 -30.12 6.45 27.68
CA PHE A 16 -29.54 6.88 26.41
C PHE A 16 -28.25 6.12 26.16
N ALA A 17 -28.06 5.70 24.91
CA ALA A 17 -26.84 5.10 24.36
C ALA A 17 -26.53 3.63 24.71
N LEU A 18 -27.41 2.73 24.28
CA LEU A 18 -26.96 1.50 23.62
C LEU A 18 -27.82 1.37 22.36
N SER A 19 -27.37 2.02 21.28
CA SER A 19 -27.59 1.46 19.96
C SER A 19 -26.91 0.10 19.96
N ALA A 20 -27.63 -0.93 20.41
CA ALA A 20 -27.37 -2.25 19.90
C ALA A 20 -27.72 -2.17 18.41
N SER A 21 -26.74 -1.75 17.60
CA SER A 21 -26.56 -2.40 16.32
C SER A 21 -26.71 -3.89 16.64
N ALA A 22 -27.75 -4.53 16.10
CA ALA A 22 -27.87 -5.96 16.22
C ALA A 22 -26.50 -6.52 15.80
N LEU A 23 -25.73 -7.05 16.75
CA LEU A 23 -24.48 -7.73 16.49
C LEU A 23 -24.81 -8.71 15.37
N ALA A 24 -24.23 -8.49 14.18
CA ALA A 24 -24.39 -9.45 13.12
C ALA A 24 -23.95 -10.79 13.72
N ALA A 25 -24.79 -11.82 13.61
CA ALA A 25 -24.59 -13.11 14.25
C ALA A 25 -23.37 -13.91 13.72
N GLY A 26 -22.41 -13.23 13.12
CA GLY A 26 -21.23 -13.78 12.48
C GLY A 26 -21.47 -14.23 11.03
N THR A 27 -20.37 -14.60 10.38
CA THR A 27 -20.34 -15.14 9.02
C THR A 27 -19.60 -16.47 9.00
N TYR A 28 -20.28 -17.52 8.56
CA TYR A 28 -19.72 -18.84 8.32
C TYR A 28 -19.34 -18.99 6.85
N ILE A 29 -18.09 -19.35 6.57
CA ILE A 29 -17.54 -19.41 5.20
C ILE A 29 -17.00 -20.80 4.91
N GLU A 30 -17.46 -21.41 3.82
CA GLU A 30 -16.82 -22.58 3.23
C GLU A 30 -15.84 -22.17 2.14
N GLY A 31 -14.63 -22.72 2.18
CA GLY A 31 -13.64 -22.45 1.14
C GLY A 31 -12.47 -23.40 1.16
N TYR A 32 -11.43 -23.03 0.45
CA TYR A 32 -10.20 -23.80 0.36
C TYR A 32 -9.01 -22.92 0.71
N GLU A 33 -7.97 -23.49 1.30
CA GLU A 33 -6.68 -22.82 1.52
C GLU A 33 -5.55 -23.70 0.99
N PRO A 34 -4.33 -23.17 0.81
CA PRO A 34 -3.16 -24.01 0.57
C PRO A 34 -3.03 -25.12 1.62
N ASP A 35 -2.92 -26.38 1.19
CA ASP A 35 -2.80 -27.51 2.12
C ASP A 35 -1.43 -27.47 2.82
N PRO A 36 -1.33 -27.31 4.15
CA PRO A 36 -0.05 -27.26 4.86
C PRO A 36 0.85 -28.48 4.62
N ALA A 37 0.29 -29.65 4.31
CA ALA A 37 1.07 -30.85 4.00
C ALA A 37 1.68 -30.82 2.60
N LYS A 38 1.04 -30.13 1.64
CA LYS A 38 1.46 -30.03 0.23
C LYS A 38 1.09 -28.66 -0.37
N PRO A 39 1.62 -27.55 0.19
CA PRO A 39 1.05 -26.22 -0.02
C PRO A 39 1.25 -25.69 -1.44
N GLU A 40 2.23 -26.22 -2.19
CA GLU A 40 2.48 -25.85 -3.58
C GLU A 40 1.85 -26.83 -4.59
N LEU A 41 1.11 -27.85 -4.15
CA LEU A 41 0.55 -28.87 -5.03
C LEU A 41 -0.98 -28.95 -4.99
N ARG A 42 -1.60 -28.60 -3.86
CA ARG A 42 -3.06 -28.72 -3.71
C ARG A 42 -3.64 -27.80 -2.65
N SER A 43 -4.95 -27.60 -2.73
CA SER A 43 -5.75 -26.92 -1.71
C SER A 43 -6.50 -27.92 -0.83
N ARG A 44 -6.69 -27.60 0.44
CA ARG A 44 -7.57 -28.34 1.37
C ARG A 44 -8.84 -27.53 1.67
N LYS A 45 -9.95 -28.22 1.94
CA LYS A 45 -11.20 -27.57 2.33
C LYS A 45 -11.12 -27.09 3.78
N ILE A 46 -11.63 -25.89 4.05
CA ILE A 46 -11.70 -25.28 5.36
C ILE A 46 -13.05 -24.59 5.58
N TYR A 47 -13.35 -24.37 6.86
CA TYR A 47 -14.55 -23.74 7.36
C TYR A 47 -14.14 -22.66 8.35
N LEU A 48 -14.57 -21.42 8.12
CA LEU A 48 -14.29 -20.28 9.01
C LEU A 48 -15.59 -19.81 9.68
N LEU A 49 -15.50 -19.39 10.93
CA LEU A 49 -16.50 -18.56 11.61
C LEU A 49 -15.86 -17.20 11.90
N ILE A 50 -16.55 -16.16 11.45
CA ILE A 50 -16.16 -14.76 11.65
C ILE A 50 -17.14 -14.10 12.59
N GLU A 51 -16.67 -13.56 13.70
CA GLU A 51 -17.47 -12.83 14.69
C GLU A 51 -16.64 -11.63 15.19
N ASP A 52 -17.31 -10.50 15.44
CA ASP A 52 -16.67 -9.27 15.92
C ASP A 52 -15.42 -8.86 15.13
N GLY A 53 -15.50 -9.01 13.81
CA GLY A 53 -14.44 -8.68 12.86
C GLY A 53 -13.19 -9.56 12.93
N LYS A 54 -13.27 -10.72 13.59
CA LYS A 54 -12.15 -11.67 13.75
C LYS A 54 -12.55 -13.08 13.34
N ILE A 55 -11.55 -13.89 12.99
CA ILE A 55 -11.73 -15.33 12.82
C ILE A 55 -11.81 -15.97 14.20
N THR A 56 -12.98 -16.44 14.61
CA THR A 56 -13.18 -17.09 15.93
C THR A 56 -13.06 -18.61 15.87
N LYS A 57 -13.26 -19.21 14.68
CA LYS A 57 -13.07 -20.64 14.47
C LYS A 57 -12.55 -20.94 13.07
N LYS A 58 -11.65 -21.92 12.98
CA LYS A 58 -11.14 -22.51 11.73
C LYS A 58 -11.12 -24.03 11.86
N ALA A 59 -11.70 -24.75 10.92
CA ALA A 59 -11.78 -26.21 10.93
C ALA A 59 -11.60 -26.82 9.53
N THR A 60 -11.26 -28.10 9.46
CA THR A 60 -11.20 -28.89 8.21
C THR A 60 -12.43 -29.78 7.99
N THR A 61 -13.33 -29.83 8.96
CA THR A 61 -14.64 -30.48 8.90
C THR A 61 -15.73 -29.45 9.20
N PRO A 62 -16.92 -29.58 8.59
CA PRO A 62 -18.02 -28.67 8.84
C PRO A 62 -18.44 -28.72 10.31
N PHE A 63 -18.93 -27.61 10.84
CA PHE A 63 -19.42 -27.51 12.21
C PHE A 63 -20.73 -26.72 12.26
N GLU A 64 -21.53 -26.99 13.28
CA GLU A 64 -22.80 -26.29 13.48
C GLU A 64 -22.56 -24.85 13.93
N VAL A 65 -23.40 -23.95 13.39
CA VAL A 65 -23.45 -22.53 13.73
C VAL A 65 -24.91 -22.15 13.97
N SER A 66 -25.13 -21.12 14.78
CA SER A 66 -26.46 -20.58 15.06
C SER A 66 -27.22 -20.22 13.77
N ARG A 67 -28.55 -20.22 13.83
CA ARG A 67 -29.41 -20.04 12.63
C ARG A 67 -29.31 -18.66 12.01
N ASP A 68 -29.00 -17.67 12.82
CA ASP A 68 -28.83 -16.26 12.49
C ASP A 68 -27.47 -15.94 11.84
N VAL A 69 -26.49 -16.83 11.96
CA VAL A 69 -25.17 -16.72 11.30
C VAL A 69 -25.34 -16.71 9.78
N LYS A 70 -24.81 -15.68 9.11
CA LYS A 70 -24.78 -15.61 7.64
C LYS A 70 -23.90 -16.72 7.10
N LYS A 71 -24.30 -17.35 5.98
CA LYS A 71 -23.55 -18.47 5.39
C LYS A 71 -23.10 -18.13 3.98
N ILE A 72 -21.82 -18.37 3.72
CA ILE A 72 -21.23 -18.33 2.38
C ILE A 72 -20.82 -19.75 2.03
N LEU A 73 -21.67 -20.44 1.27
CA LEU A 73 -21.54 -21.88 1.00
C LEU A 73 -20.98 -22.17 -0.39
N GLU A 74 -20.16 -23.23 -0.52
CA GLU A 74 -19.64 -23.68 -1.83
C GLU A 74 -20.78 -24.00 -2.82
N SER A 75 -21.92 -24.50 -2.33
CA SER A 75 -23.11 -24.78 -3.15
C SER A 75 -23.73 -23.53 -3.78
N GLU A 76 -23.49 -22.35 -3.19
CA GLU A 76 -24.09 -21.10 -3.62
C GLU A 76 -23.14 -20.32 -4.53
N ILE A 77 -21.86 -20.24 -4.21
CA ILE A 77 -20.90 -19.41 -4.95
C ILE A 77 -19.85 -20.20 -5.73
N GLY A 78 -19.91 -21.52 -5.68
CA GLY A 78 -18.89 -22.39 -6.23
C GLY A 78 -17.63 -22.43 -5.35
N ARG A 79 -16.58 -23.04 -5.89
CA ARG A 79 -15.33 -23.24 -5.16
C ARG A 79 -14.52 -21.95 -5.12
N ILE A 80 -14.08 -21.58 -3.91
CA ILE A 80 -13.21 -20.43 -3.67
C ILE A 80 -11.96 -20.82 -2.90
N ILE A 81 -10.83 -20.18 -3.21
CA ILE A 81 -9.65 -20.13 -2.37
C ILE A 81 -9.79 -18.92 -1.46
N LEU A 82 -9.71 -19.14 -0.15
CA LEU A 82 -9.62 -18.11 0.86
C LEU A 82 -8.15 -17.76 1.06
N SER A 83 -7.85 -16.47 0.97
CA SER A 83 -6.56 -15.88 1.26
C SER A 83 -6.71 -14.85 2.38
N PRO A 84 -5.68 -14.63 3.23
CA PRO A 84 -5.59 -13.39 3.98
C PRO A 84 -5.70 -12.19 3.03
N GLY A 85 -6.24 -11.09 3.54
CA GLY A 85 -6.29 -9.81 2.89
C GLY A 85 -4.92 -9.38 2.35
N PHE A 86 -4.89 -8.81 1.14
CA PHE A 86 -3.64 -8.30 0.61
C PHE A 86 -3.31 -6.94 1.22
N ILE A 87 -2.03 -6.68 1.47
CA ILE A 87 -1.53 -5.46 2.10
C ILE A 87 -0.59 -4.76 1.12
N ASP A 88 -0.95 -3.55 0.71
CA ASP A 88 -0.17 -2.71 -0.19
C ASP A 88 0.57 -1.63 0.60
N LEU A 89 1.89 -1.76 0.70
CA LEU A 89 2.74 -0.83 1.47
C LEU A 89 3.36 0.30 0.65
N HIS A 90 3.01 0.39 -0.63
CA HIS A 90 3.40 1.51 -1.44
C HIS A 90 2.27 1.83 -2.40
N GLY A 91 1.27 2.55 -1.89
CA GLY A 91 0.23 3.15 -2.69
C GLY A 91 0.39 4.67 -2.67
N HIS A 92 -0.42 5.34 -3.48
CA HIS A 92 -0.57 6.79 -3.43
C HIS A 92 -2.03 7.09 -3.75
N LEU A 93 -2.92 6.97 -2.76
CA LEU A 93 -4.36 7.00 -2.97
C LEU A 93 -4.79 8.28 -3.70
N LYS A 94 -4.21 9.43 -3.35
CA LYS A 94 -4.42 10.70 -4.05
C LYS A 94 -4.11 10.65 -5.56
N TYR A 95 -3.05 9.93 -5.95
CA TYR A 95 -2.57 9.86 -7.33
C TYR A 95 -3.17 8.68 -8.10
N ASN A 96 -3.82 7.73 -7.41
CA ASN A 96 -4.30 6.48 -8.00
C ASN A 96 -5.57 6.60 -8.86
N VAL A 97 -5.97 7.84 -9.13
CA VAL A 97 -6.99 8.26 -10.11
C VAL A 97 -6.41 8.78 -11.42
N ILE A 98 -5.10 9.04 -11.48
CA ILE A 98 -4.42 9.59 -12.66
C ILE A 98 -4.03 8.44 -13.60
N PRO A 99 -4.27 8.54 -14.92
CA PRO A 99 -3.85 7.51 -15.87
C PRO A 99 -2.33 7.36 -15.95
N LEU A 100 -1.88 6.29 -16.62
CA LEU A 100 -0.46 6.05 -16.86
C LEU A 100 0.17 7.26 -17.59
N TRP A 101 1.29 7.73 -17.07
CA TRP A 101 2.03 8.84 -17.65
C TRP A 101 2.85 8.34 -18.83
N THR A 102 2.33 8.62 -20.03
CA THR A 102 2.84 8.08 -21.29
C THR A 102 4.22 8.62 -21.69
N GLU A 103 4.79 9.59 -20.98
CA GLU A 103 6.14 10.09 -21.27
C GLU A 103 7.22 9.34 -20.47
N ALA A 104 6.85 8.47 -19.52
CA ALA A 104 7.80 7.65 -18.75
C ALA A 104 8.14 6.35 -19.48
N HIS A 105 9.43 6.17 -19.78
CA HIS A 105 10.01 5.12 -20.64
C HIS A 105 11.38 4.61 -20.14
N GLY A 106 11.61 4.63 -18.83
CA GLY A 106 12.81 4.11 -18.20
C GLY A 106 14.05 5.00 -18.36
N GLN A 107 13.85 6.28 -18.65
CA GLN A 107 14.92 7.22 -19.01
C GLN A 107 15.48 8.01 -17.83
N TYR A 108 14.90 7.90 -16.64
CA TYR A 108 15.33 8.68 -15.49
C TYR A 108 16.40 7.92 -14.69
N ALA A 109 17.48 8.61 -14.34
CA ALA A 109 18.50 8.16 -13.41
C ALA A 109 18.00 8.18 -11.96
N ASN A 110 17.21 9.18 -11.55
CA ASN A 110 16.68 9.28 -10.19
C ASN A 110 15.36 10.06 -10.11
N ARG A 111 14.66 9.94 -8.98
CA ARG A 111 13.32 10.52 -8.77
C ARG A 111 13.22 12.04 -8.88
N PHE A 112 14.34 12.77 -8.88
CA PHE A 112 14.35 14.23 -8.93
C PHE A 112 14.34 14.81 -10.34
N GLN A 113 14.71 14.00 -11.35
CA GLN A 113 14.77 14.46 -12.74
C GLN A 113 13.39 14.71 -13.35
N TRP A 114 12.43 13.82 -13.09
CA TRP A 114 11.11 13.91 -13.72
C TRP A 114 10.18 14.90 -13.04
N ARG A 115 10.36 15.19 -11.74
CA ARG A 115 9.52 16.11 -10.96
C ARG A 115 9.52 17.55 -11.48
N GLY A 116 10.61 17.95 -12.13
CA GLY A 116 10.76 19.29 -12.69
C GLY A 116 10.10 19.47 -14.06
N LEU A 117 9.77 18.37 -14.75
CA LEU A 117 9.37 18.40 -16.16
C LEU A 117 7.99 19.04 -16.35
N SER A 118 7.85 19.82 -17.44
CA SER A 118 6.58 20.44 -17.79
C SER A 118 5.49 19.40 -18.07
N GLY A 119 5.83 18.30 -18.73
CA GLY A 119 4.93 17.18 -19.00
C GLY A 119 4.44 16.51 -17.71
N TYR A 120 5.34 16.23 -16.76
CA TYR A 120 4.97 15.76 -15.42
C TYR A 120 4.03 16.75 -14.71
N LYS A 121 4.39 18.04 -14.70
CA LYS A 121 3.55 19.07 -14.05
C LYS A 121 2.17 19.16 -14.65
N LYS A 122 2.07 19.06 -15.97
CA LYS A 122 0.80 19.15 -16.73
C LYS A 122 -0.06 17.91 -16.57
N ASN A 123 0.52 16.71 -16.62
CA ASN A 123 -0.22 15.46 -16.76
C ASN A 123 -0.39 14.71 -15.43
N VAL A 124 0.43 14.99 -14.42
CA VAL A 124 0.38 14.32 -13.11
C VAL A 124 -0.04 15.28 -12.00
N THR A 125 0.72 16.35 -11.73
CA THR A 125 0.37 17.26 -10.62
C THR A 125 -0.77 18.21 -10.96
N GLY A 126 -0.89 18.62 -12.22
CA GLY A 126 -1.89 19.58 -12.69
C GLY A 126 -3.33 19.13 -12.41
N PRO A 127 -3.72 17.90 -12.80
CA PRO A 127 -5.06 17.37 -12.52
C PRO A 127 -5.43 17.36 -11.03
N LEU A 128 -4.47 17.11 -10.14
CA LEU A 128 -4.69 17.11 -8.69
C LEU A 128 -4.82 18.52 -8.08
N ASN A 129 -4.45 19.55 -8.83
CA ASN A 129 -4.61 20.95 -8.44
C ASN A 129 -5.84 21.58 -9.10
N ASN A 130 -6.71 20.80 -9.73
CA ASN A 130 -7.91 21.31 -10.38
C ASN A 130 -8.88 21.86 -9.33
N PRO A 131 -9.27 23.15 -9.40
CA PRO A 131 -10.19 23.75 -8.43
C PRO A 131 -11.54 23.04 -8.31
N LEU A 132 -11.98 22.31 -9.35
CA LEU A 132 -13.20 21.51 -9.32
C LEU A 132 -13.15 20.40 -8.26
N LEU A 133 -11.95 19.95 -7.87
CA LEU A 133 -11.82 18.96 -6.80
C LEU A 133 -12.41 19.46 -5.47
N GLY A 134 -12.38 20.76 -5.21
CA GLY A 134 -12.79 21.33 -3.93
C GLY A 134 -11.79 21.00 -2.81
N GLU A 135 -12.23 21.19 -1.57
CA GLU A 135 -11.37 21.07 -0.38
C GLU A 135 -11.64 19.79 0.42
N ALA A 136 -10.59 19.26 1.07
CA ALA A 136 -10.67 18.09 1.96
C ALA A 136 -11.63 18.29 3.14
N SER A 137 -11.84 19.54 3.58
CA SER A 137 -12.78 19.92 4.65
C SER A 137 -14.23 19.56 4.32
N ASN A 138 -14.58 19.49 3.04
CA ASN A 138 -15.88 19.05 2.57
C ASN A 138 -15.82 17.57 2.17
N LYS A 139 -16.44 16.69 2.96
CA LYS A 139 -16.46 15.24 2.72
C LYS A 139 -17.15 14.84 1.41
N ASP A 140 -18.06 15.67 0.90
CA ASP A 140 -18.76 15.43 -0.36
C ASP A 140 -17.97 15.97 -1.57
N SER A 141 -16.82 16.60 -1.35
CA SER A 141 -15.97 17.14 -2.40
C SER A 141 -15.49 16.06 -3.38
N LEU A 142 -15.23 16.48 -4.61
CA LEU A 142 -14.59 15.63 -5.62
C LEU A 142 -13.18 15.19 -5.15
N TYR A 143 -12.53 15.98 -4.31
CA TYR A 143 -11.27 15.64 -3.64
C TYR A 143 -11.42 14.38 -2.78
N CYS A 144 -12.36 14.33 -1.84
CA CYS A 144 -12.56 13.13 -1.02
C CYS A 144 -13.05 11.92 -1.85
N GLN A 145 -13.85 12.18 -2.88
CA GLN A 145 -14.26 11.14 -3.83
C GLN A 145 -13.08 10.52 -4.59
N THR A 146 -11.98 11.25 -4.83
CA THR A 146 -10.76 10.66 -5.43
C THR A 146 -10.15 9.55 -4.56
N TYR A 147 -10.14 9.75 -3.23
CA TYR A 147 -9.63 8.74 -2.29
C TYR A 147 -10.56 7.53 -2.23
N GLN A 148 -11.88 7.75 -2.16
CA GLN A 148 -12.88 6.68 -2.22
C GLN A 148 -12.70 5.82 -3.47
N TYR A 149 -12.54 6.45 -4.64
CA TYR A 149 -12.30 5.74 -5.89
C TYR A 149 -11.01 4.90 -5.83
N ALA A 150 -9.92 5.47 -5.30
CA ALA A 150 -8.64 4.79 -5.19
C ALA A 150 -8.70 3.58 -4.22
N GLU A 151 -9.43 3.69 -3.11
CA GLU A 151 -9.67 2.57 -2.19
C GLU A 151 -10.49 1.46 -2.85
N ILE A 152 -11.56 1.80 -3.59
CA ILE A 152 -12.34 0.80 -4.35
C ILE A 152 -11.45 0.10 -5.37
N LYS A 153 -10.57 0.84 -6.06
CA LYS A 153 -9.61 0.26 -7.01
C LYS A 153 -8.64 -0.72 -6.34
N ALA A 154 -8.17 -0.40 -5.13
CA ALA A 154 -7.32 -1.27 -4.33
C ALA A 154 -8.07 -2.53 -3.88
N LEU A 155 -9.26 -2.36 -3.27
CA LEU A 155 -10.15 -3.44 -2.85
C LEU A 155 -10.52 -4.36 -4.00
N ALA A 156 -10.77 -3.81 -5.18
CA ALA A 156 -11.08 -4.60 -6.37
C ALA A 156 -9.92 -5.54 -6.74
N GLY A 157 -8.67 -5.19 -6.41
CA GLY A 157 -7.49 -6.04 -6.53
C GLY A 157 -7.23 -6.96 -5.32
N GLY A 158 -8.12 -7.00 -4.33
CA GLY A 158 -7.97 -7.80 -3.10
C GLY A 158 -7.22 -7.11 -1.96
N VAL A 159 -6.89 -5.82 -2.10
CA VAL A 159 -6.20 -5.07 -1.03
C VAL A 159 -7.17 -4.73 0.09
N THR A 160 -6.91 -5.21 1.30
CA THR A 160 -7.68 -4.89 2.52
C THR A 160 -7.00 -3.83 3.38
N SER A 161 -5.70 -3.60 3.17
CA SER A 161 -4.90 -2.62 3.89
C SER A 161 -3.96 -1.89 2.93
N VAL A 162 -3.95 -0.57 2.95
CA VAL A 162 -3.22 0.26 1.98
C VAL A 162 -2.48 1.41 2.66
N GLN A 163 -1.31 1.75 2.11
CA GLN A 163 -0.55 2.96 2.41
C GLN A 163 -0.78 4.02 1.33
N GLY A 164 -0.63 5.30 1.65
CA GLY A 164 -0.50 6.36 0.64
C GLY A 164 -1.50 7.50 0.74
N ILE A 165 -1.98 7.84 1.95
CA ILE A 165 -2.80 9.05 2.18
C ILE A 165 -1.97 10.28 2.49
N GLY A 166 -0.70 10.10 2.85
CA GLY A 166 0.17 11.19 3.24
C GLY A 166 -0.14 11.66 4.66
N GLN A 167 -0.34 12.96 4.85
CA GLN A 167 -0.54 13.57 6.19
C GLN A 167 -1.99 13.93 6.49
N ASP A 168 -2.91 13.76 5.54
CA ASP A 168 -4.31 14.17 5.66
C ASP A 168 -5.22 12.94 5.57
N ASP A 169 -5.81 12.56 6.70
CA ASP A 169 -6.74 11.44 6.83
C ASP A 169 -8.21 11.86 6.69
N THR A 170 -8.49 13.15 6.46
CA THR A 170 -9.86 13.73 6.47
C THR A 170 -10.80 12.99 5.53
N CYS A 171 -10.28 12.56 4.38
CA CYS A 171 -11.04 11.88 3.33
C CYS A 171 -10.91 10.35 3.32
N THR A 172 -10.21 9.73 4.28
CA THR A 172 -9.92 8.27 4.26
C THR A 172 -10.33 7.53 5.53
N LYS A 173 -10.58 8.24 6.63
CA LYS A 173 -10.98 7.61 7.89
C LYS A 173 -12.31 6.84 7.76
N GLY A 174 -12.25 5.52 7.94
CA GLY A 174 -13.41 4.64 8.10
C GLY A 174 -14.18 4.32 6.81
N ILE A 175 -13.57 4.49 5.64
CA ILE A 175 -14.33 4.46 4.38
C ILE A 175 -14.39 3.05 3.78
N LEU A 176 -13.28 2.37 3.48
CA LEU A 176 -13.36 1.11 2.72
C LEU A 176 -12.25 0.10 3.00
N ALA A 177 -11.00 0.46 2.75
CA ALA A 177 -9.84 -0.35 3.13
C ALA A 177 -9.25 0.18 4.44
N ARG A 178 -8.51 -0.64 5.19
CA ARG A 178 -7.72 -0.10 6.30
C ARG A 178 -6.60 0.75 5.76
N ASN A 179 -6.34 1.89 6.39
CA ASN A 179 -5.16 2.65 6.07
C ASN A 179 -4.04 2.36 7.07
N VAL A 180 -2.89 1.87 6.60
CA VAL A 180 -1.75 1.51 7.48
C VAL A 180 -1.15 2.71 8.21
N GLU A 181 -1.47 3.93 7.78
CA GLU A 181 -1.05 5.20 8.38
C GLU A 181 -2.06 5.72 9.41
N ILE A 182 -3.27 5.13 9.51
CA ILE A 182 -4.31 5.48 10.48
C ILE A 182 -4.34 4.44 11.60
N GLU A 183 -4.05 4.86 12.83
CA GLU A 183 -3.98 3.96 14.00
C GLU A 183 -5.32 3.30 14.34
N SER A 184 -6.41 4.09 14.31
CA SER A 184 -7.74 3.63 14.73
C SER A 184 -8.23 2.47 13.87
N ASP A 185 -7.71 2.32 12.66
CA ASP A 185 -8.07 1.24 11.74
C ASP A 185 -7.55 -0.12 12.20
N TYR A 186 -6.66 -0.17 13.19
CA TYR A 186 -6.15 -1.42 13.75
C TYR A 186 -6.34 -1.49 15.27
N ASP A 187 -7.24 -0.72 15.89
CA ASP A 187 -7.42 -0.73 17.35
C ASP A 187 -6.08 -0.43 18.08
N MET A 188 -5.37 0.60 17.60
CA MET A 188 -4.04 1.01 18.05
C MET A 188 -4.04 2.42 18.65
N THR A 189 -3.03 2.72 19.46
CA THR A 189 -2.83 3.99 20.18
C THR A 189 -1.51 4.73 19.83
N SER A 190 -0.87 4.45 18.69
CA SER A 190 0.32 5.23 18.27
C SER A 190 0.71 5.16 16.78
N ASP A 191 1.14 6.33 16.25
CA ASP A 191 1.14 6.78 14.86
C ASP A 191 2.06 5.95 13.93
N ALA A 192 1.53 5.43 12.84
CA ALA A 192 2.33 5.01 11.69
C ALA A 192 2.35 6.16 10.67
N ARG A 193 3.51 6.81 10.49
CA ARG A 193 3.63 7.90 9.50
C ARG A 193 4.56 7.46 8.40
N ALA A 194 4.07 7.39 7.16
CA ALA A 194 4.97 7.43 6.02
C ALA A 194 5.54 8.85 5.93
N SER A 195 6.83 8.95 5.65
CA SER A 195 7.40 10.23 5.26
C SER A 195 8.41 10.07 4.16
N MET A 196 8.35 11.01 3.24
CA MET A 196 9.25 11.17 2.12
C MET A 196 10.62 11.73 2.54
N GLU A 197 11.63 11.23 1.82
CA GLU A 197 12.96 11.78 1.49
C GLU A 197 13.94 12.06 2.64
N ILE A 198 14.97 11.20 2.76
CA ILE A 198 16.09 11.40 3.68
C ILE A 198 17.06 12.46 3.14
N VAL A 199 17.34 12.42 1.85
CA VAL A 199 18.23 13.35 1.16
C VAL A 199 17.55 13.73 -0.16
N ASN A 200 17.80 14.93 -0.65
CA ASN A 200 17.60 15.29 -2.06
C ASN A 200 18.97 15.75 -2.60
N PRO A 201 19.22 15.76 -3.91
CA PRO A 201 20.48 16.22 -4.51
C PRO A 201 21.11 17.46 -3.85
N GLU A 202 20.35 18.54 -3.66
CA GLU A 202 20.87 19.78 -3.07
C GLU A 202 21.02 19.68 -1.53
N GLY A 203 20.18 18.88 -0.87
CA GLY A 203 20.28 18.50 0.53
C GLY A 203 21.48 17.60 0.81
N ALA A 204 21.95 16.83 -0.17
CA ALA A 204 23.23 16.13 -0.11
C ALA A 204 24.39 17.15 -0.05
N GLY A 205 24.28 18.25 -0.79
CA GLY A 205 25.18 19.40 -0.69
C GLY A 205 25.11 20.07 0.68
N LEU A 206 23.91 20.35 1.23
CA LEU A 206 23.76 20.86 2.60
C LEU A 206 24.39 19.91 3.63
N PHE A 207 24.18 18.61 3.44
CA PHE A 207 24.75 17.58 4.30
C PHE A 207 26.28 17.59 4.21
N GLN A 208 26.84 17.65 3.00
CA GLN A 208 28.28 17.67 2.74
C GLN A 208 28.98 18.95 3.20
N ASP A 209 28.38 20.12 2.93
CA ASP A 209 29.02 21.42 3.12
C ASP A 209 28.79 22.01 4.51
N LYS A 210 27.75 21.55 5.22
CA LYS A 210 27.34 22.13 6.51
C LYS A 210 27.14 21.10 7.61
N VAL A 211 26.29 20.09 7.41
CA VAL A 211 25.99 19.10 8.48
C VAL A 211 27.24 18.29 8.85
N PHE A 212 27.93 17.75 7.84
CA PHE A 212 29.07 16.87 8.02
C PHE A 212 30.29 17.57 8.62
N PRO A 213 30.67 18.79 8.17
CA PRO A 213 31.71 19.56 8.82
C PRO A 213 31.37 19.89 10.28
N GLU A 214 30.13 20.31 10.60
CA GLU A 214 29.70 20.60 11.98
C GLU A 214 29.73 19.35 12.89
N VAL A 215 29.26 18.20 12.39
CA VAL A 215 29.34 16.91 13.11
C VAL A 215 30.79 16.55 13.45
N ILE A 216 31.71 16.70 12.48
CA ILE A 216 33.13 16.38 12.66
C ILE A 216 33.85 17.40 13.53
N SER A 217 33.68 18.69 13.24
CA SER A 217 34.46 19.76 13.87
C SER A 217 34.04 20.02 15.31
N GLU A 218 32.75 19.81 15.61
CA GLU A 218 32.19 20.09 16.93
C GLU A 218 31.91 18.81 17.74
N ASN A 219 32.24 17.64 17.19
CA ASN A 219 31.96 16.33 17.80
C ASN A 219 30.48 16.18 18.23
N LYS A 220 29.58 16.77 17.44
CA LYS A 220 28.14 16.74 17.66
C LYS A 220 27.52 15.54 16.96
N THR A 221 26.46 15.01 17.55
CA THR A 221 25.57 14.06 16.89
C THR A 221 24.80 14.75 15.76
N ILE A 222 24.40 13.97 14.76
CA ILE A 222 23.52 14.42 13.67
C ILE A 222 22.19 14.96 14.21
N ALA A 223 21.70 14.40 15.32
CA ALA A 223 20.51 14.90 16.00
C ALA A 223 20.72 16.33 16.52
N GLU A 224 21.85 16.60 17.18
CA GLU A 224 22.19 17.94 17.69
C GLU A 224 22.35 18.96 16.56
N VAL A 225 22.99 18.58 15.45
CA VAL A 225 23.13 19.45 14.26
C VAL A 225 21.78 19.67 13.57
N THR A 226 20.92 18.65 13.51
CA THR A 226 19.58 18.82 12.96
C THR A 226 18.73 19.74 13.85
N THR A 227 18.80 19.58 15.17
CA THR A 227 18.10 20.44 16.14
C THR A 227 18.59 21.89 16.06
N SER A 228 19.90 22.12 15.86
CA SER A 228 20.41 23.48 15.63
C SER A 228 19.91 24.06 14.31
N MET A 229 19.89 23.27 13.23
CA MET A 229 19.33 23.70 11.94
C MET A 229 17.84 24.01 12.02
N LEU A 230 17.07 23.24 12.78
CA LEU A 230 15.66 23.46 13.06
C LEU A 230 15.39 24.81 13.74
N ALA A 231 16.26 25.20 14.68
CA ALA A 231 16.19 26.49 15.34
C ALA A 231 16.46 27.67 14.40
N THR A 232 17.04 27.42 13.21
CA THR A 232 17.34 28.43 12.19
C THR A 232 16.39 28.41 10.98
N SER A 233 15.32 27.59 11.04
CA SER A 233 14.44 27.27 9.90
C SER A 233 13.87 28.48 9.14
N GLY A 234 13.69 29.64 9.80
CA GLY A 234 13.28 30.89 9.17
C GLY A 234 14.26 31.49 8.14
N THR A 235 15.45 30.90 7.99
CA THR A 235 16.46 31.32 7.00
C THR A 235 16.69 30.30 5.87
N LEU A 236 15.98 29.17 5.89
CA LEU A 236 16.17 28.07 4.94
C LEU A 236 15.33 28.25 3.68
N ASN A 237 15.84 27.77 2.55
CA ASN A 237 15.03 27.66 1.32
C ASN A 237 14.09 26.44 1.39
N SER A 238 13.10 26.39 0.50
CA SER A 238 12.04 25.36 0.54
C SER A 238 12.54 23.90 0.49
N ARG A 239 13.69 23.64 -0.14
CA ARG A 239 14.27 22.28 -0.24
C ARG A 239 15.10 21.91 1.00
N GLN A 240 15.76 22.90 1.61
CA GLN A 240 16.41 22.73 2.91
C GLN A 240 15.37 22.52 4.02
N THR A 241 14.23 23.21 3.93
CA THR A 241 13.08 23.00 4.81
C THR A 241 12.57 21.55 4.72
N GLN A 242 12.43 21.00 3.50
CA GLN A 242 12.01 19.60 3.33
C GLN A 242 12.97 18.58 3.96
N PHE A 243 14.29 18.78 3.80
CA PHE A 243 15.29 17.93 4.45
C PHE A 243 15.14 17.96 5.98
N VAL A 244 14.99 19.16 6.54
CA VAL A 244 14.84 19.37 7.97
C VAL A 244 13.53 18.77 8.52
N GLU A 245 12.42 18.93 7.81
CA GLU A 245 11.14 18.29 8.16
C GLU A 245 11.20 16.76 8.09
N GLY A 246 11.89 16.21 7.09
CA GLY A 246 12.15 14.76 6.98
C GLY A 246 12.92 14.25 8.20
N MET A 247 13.95 14.99 8.60
CA MET A 247 14.75 14.66 9.78
C MET A 247 13.97 14.79 11.10
N GLN A 248 13.03 15.74 11.25
CA GLN A 248 12.16 15.80 12.43
C GLN A 248 11.33 14.54 12.62
N LYS A 249 10.78 14.01 11.53
CA LYS A 249 9.96 12.78 11.58
C LYS A 249 10.80 11.58 11.94
N TYR A 250 12.02 11.52 11.42
CA TYR A 250 13.00 10.52 11.83
C TYR A 250 13.36 10.62 13.33
N LEU A 251 13.66 11.81 13.84
CA LEU A 251 13.93 12.00 15.27
C LEU A 251 12.73 11.60 16.14
N SER A 252 11.52 11.88 15.67
CA SER A 252 10.28 11.45 16.34
C SER A 252 10.17 9.92 16.38
N TYR A 253 10.50 9.25 15.28
CA TYR A 253 10.57 7.79 15.19
C TYR A 253 11.59 7.20 16.16
N LEU A 254 12.83 7.71 16.18
CA LEU A 254 13.85 7.24 17.13
C LEU A 254 13.45 7.49 18.58
N THR A 255 12.93 8.69 18.88
CA THR A 255 12.50 9.05 20.23
C THR A 255 11.44 8.06 20.71
N ARG A 256 10.49 7.67 19.85
CA ARG A 256 9.49 6.67 20.18
C ARG A 256 10.13 5.32 20.50
N ILE A 257 11.00 4.80 19.63
CA ILE A 257 11.71 3.53 19.89
C ILE A 257 12.44 3.59 21.24
N ALA A 258 13.16 4.68 21.50
CA ALA A 258 13.95 4.84 22.72
C ALA A 258 13.09 4.98 23.99
N THR A 259 11.92 5.62 23.90
CA THR A 259 11.09 5.95 25.07
C THR A 259 10.02 4.90 25.37
N THR A 260 9.43 4.29 24.35
CA THR A 260 8.31 3.35 24.50
C THR A 260 8.67 1.91 24.09
N GLY A 261 9.80 1.71 23.40
CA GLY A 261 10.11 0.42 22.77
C GLY A 261 9.23 0.11 21.56
N ASP A 262 8.40 1.06 21.10
CA ASP A 262 7.50 0.89 19.97
C ASP A 262 8.25 1.01 18.65
N ILE A 263 8.58 -0.16 18.09
CA ILE A 263 9.27 -0.35 16.80
C ILE A 263 8.34 -0.22 15.58
N ARG A 264 7.13 0.33 15.73
CA ARG A 264 6.26 0.60 14.57
C ARG A 264 6.94 1.53 13.57
N ASN A 265 6.63 1.29 12.30
CA ASN A 265 7.56 1.54 11.23
C ASN A 265 7.77 3.00 10.85
N LEU A 266 8.95 3.23 10.29
CA LEU A 266 9.25 4.36 9.42
C LEU A 266 9.23 3.87 7.97
N ILE A 267 8.22 4.24 7.20
CA ILE A 267 8.09 3.88 5.78
C ILE A 267 8.59 5.05 4.93
N VAL A 268 9.63 4.83 4.11
CA VAL A 268 10.34 5.90 3.38
C VAL A 268 10.77 5.48 1.99
N HIS A 269 10.68 6.37 1.01
CA HIS A 269 11.35 6.24 -0.29
C HIS A 269 12.87 6.34 -0.10
N LEU A 270 13.60 5.32 -0.56
CA LEU A 270 15.05 5.30 -0.48
C LEU A 270 15.68 4.50 -1.61
N ALA A 271 16.81 5.00 -2.11
CA ALA A 271 17.54 4.44 -3.24
C ALA A 271 16.62 4.26 -4.46
N GLU A 272 15.77 5.25 -4.72
CA GLU A 272 14.77 5.25 -5.78
C GLU A 272 15.33 5.89 -7.05
N GLY A 273 15.79 5.02 -7.94
CA GLY A 273 16.19 5.37 -9.29
C GLY A 273 17.04 4.26 -9.90
N ASN A 274 17.71 4.55 -11.02
CA ASN A 274 18.57 3.59 -11.69
C ASN A 274 19.75 3.17 -10.78
N SER A 275 20.09 1.87 -10.75
CA SER A 275 21.16 1.37 -9.87
C SER A 275 22.56 1.84 -10.27
N THR A 276 22.75 2.44 -11.44
CA THR A 276 24.04 2.99 -11.88
C THR A 276 24.28 4.43 -11.42
N ASP A 277 23.21 5.15 -11.06
CA ASP A 277 23.28 6.52 -10.57
C ASP A 277 23.93 6.59 -9.19
N GLN A 278 24.92 7.49 -9.05
CA GLN A 278 25.72 7.60 -7.84
C GLN A 278 24.90 8.06 -6.64
N TYR A 279 23.92 8.94 -6.85
CA TYR A 279 23.07 9.45 -5.78
C TYR A 279 22.24 8.32 -5.16
N ASN A 280 21.59 7.50 -6.00
CA ASN A 280 20.77 6.38 -5.52
C ASN A 280 21.58 5.36 -4.71
N LYS A 281 22.84 5.10 -5.08
CA LYS A 281 23.74 4.20 -4.35
C LYS A 281 24.13 4.71 -2.96
N LEU A 282 24.01 6.01 -2.71
CA LEU A 282 24.43 6.63 -1.47
C LEU A 282 23.28 6.82 -0.47
N GLU A 283 22.03 6.85 -0.92
CA GLU A 283 20.90 7.17 -0.03
C GLU A 283 20.82 6.25 1.20
N TYR A 284 21.00 4.94 1.02
CA TYR A 284 21.02 4.02 2.15
C TYR A 284 22.26 4.20 3.05
N LYS A 285 23.41 4.52 2.47
CA LYS A 285 24.65 4.77 3.21
C LYS A 285 24.52 6.05 4.06
N PHE A 286 23.86 7.07 3.55
CA PHE A 286 23.45 8.24 4.34
C PHE A 286 22.51 7.84 5.47
N ALA A 287 21.45 7.09 5.18
CA ALA A 287 20.51 6.62 6.19
C ALA A 287 21.25 5.88 7.33
N LYS A 288 22.20 4.99 7.00
CA LYS A 288 23.05 4.32 8.00
C LYS A 288 23.86 5.30 8.85
N LYS A 289 24.51 6.27 8.21
CA LYS A 289 25.36 7.25 8.91
C LYS A 289 24.55 8.22 9.78
N LEU A 290 23.31 8.51 9.39
CA LEU A 290 22.33 9.26 10.19
C LEU A 290 21.72 8.41 11.33
N GLY A 291 22.06 7.13 11.43
CA GLY A 291 21.47 6.17 12.38
C GLY A 291 20.07 5.66 11.99
N MET A 292 19.58 6.02 10.80
CA MET A 292 18.20 5.78 10.36
C MET A 292 17.95 4.33 9.94
N ALA A 293 19.02 3.65 9.52
CA ALA A 293 18.96 2.24 9.14
C ALA A 293 18.91 1.36 10.39
N GLU A 294 17.73 1.29 11.00
CA GLU A 294 17.45 0.51 12.21
C GLU A 294 16.15 -0.29 12.09
N LYS A 295 15.97 -1.24 13.01
CA LYS A 295 14.77 -2.10 13.06
C LYS A 295 13.48 -1.28 13.07
N GLY A 296 12.55 -1.61 12.18
CA GLY A 296 11.31 -0.86 11.96
C GLY A 296 11.37 0.03 10.71
N LEU A 297 12.53 0.20 10.10
CA LEU A 297 12.62 0.86 8.79
C LEU A 297 12.02 -0.04 7.70
N VAL A 298 11.18 0.57 6.85
CA VAL A 298 10.60 -0.02 5.65
C VAL A 298 10.96 0.86 4.47
N ILE A 299 11.82 0.36 3.60
CA ILE A 299 12.35 1.10 2.45
C ILE A 299 11.49 0.81 1.23
N ILE A 300 10.87 1.85 0.67
CA ILE A 300 10.20 1.78 -0.61
C ILE A 300 11.25 1.86 -1.73
N HIS A 301 11.13 0.96 -2.71
CA HIS A 301 12.00 0.75 -3.87
C HIS A 301 13.32 0.04 -3.59
N GLY A 302 14.30 0.70 -2.97
CA GLY A 302 15.61 0.11 -2.68
C GLY A 302 16.46 -0.25 -3.91
N VAL A 303 16.21 0.37 -5.08
CA VAL A 303 16.85 -0.02 -6.36
C VAL A 303 18.37 0.19 -6.35
N GLY A 304 18.83 1.29 -5.75
CA GLY A 304 20.25 1.63 -5.67
C GLY A 304 21.05 0.85 -4.61
N MET A 305 20.42 -0.01 -3.81
CA MET A 305 21.10 -0.76 -2.73
C MET A 305 22.00 -1.87 -3.30
N ASP A 306 23.25 -1.92 -2.83
CA ASP A 306 24.22 -2.95 -3.21
C ASP A 306 24.13 -4.21 -2.32
N GLU A 307 24.98 -5.20 -2.58
CA GLU A 307 25.01 -6.47 -1.83
C GLU A 307 25.26 -6.28 -0.32
N LYS A 308 26.10 -5.30 0.06
CA LYS A 308 26.41 -5.01 1.46
C LYS A 308 25.25 -4.26 2.12
N ASP A 309 24.60 -3.38 1.37
CA ASP A 309 23.43 -2.64 1.84
C ASP A 309 22.26 -3.59 2.13
N LEU A 310 22.00 -4.55 1.25
CA LEU A 310 20.96 -5.57 1.44
C LEU A 310 21.29 -6.51 2.61
N ALA A 311 22.57 -6.89 2.79
CA ALA A 311 23.00 -7.68 3.94
C ALA A 311 22.82 -6.94 5.27
N ASP A 312 23.14 -5.63 5.32
CA ASP A 312 22.90 -4.78 6.49
C ASP A 312 21.41 -4.71 6.81
N ALA A 313 20.57 -4.47 5.79
CA ALA A 313 19.12 -4.42 5.93
C ALA A 313 18.55 -5.73 6.50
N ALA A 314 19.00 -6.88 5.99
CA ALA A 314 18.63 -8.19 6.53
C ALA A 314 19.03 -8.35 8.00
N SER A 315 20.27 -7.97 8.36
CA SER A 315 20.79 -8.11 9.73
C SER A 315 20.03 -7.28 10.77
N LYS A 316 19.36 -6.21 10.33
CA LYS A 316 18.63 -5.25 11.17
C LYS A 316 17.11 -5.39 11.12
N ASP A 317 16.57 -6.42 10.49
CA ASP A 317 15.12 -6.60 10.32
C ASP A 317 14.46 -5.40 9.62
N ILE A 318 15.17 -4.82 8.64
CA ILE A 318 14.67 -3.77 7.73
C ILE A 318 13.95 -4.44 6.56
N SER A 319 12.78 -3.93 6.22
CA SER A 319 11.96 -4.45 5.12
C SER A 319 12.09 -3.60 3.86
N LEU A 320 11.89 -4.20 2.68
CA LEU A 320 11.85 -3.51 1.39
C LEU A 320 10.47 -3.65 0.75
N VAL A 321 9.93 -2.56 0.17
CA VAL A 321 8.73 -2.58 -0.67
C VAL A 321 9.15 -2.50 -2.13
N TRP A 322 8.94 -3.58 -2.87
CA TRP A 322 9.32 -3.68 -4.27
C TRP A 322 8.14 -3.30 -5.19
N SER A 323 8.37 -2.32 -6.07
CA SER A 323 7.40 -1.82 -7.06
C SER A 323 7.98 -1.93 -8.48
N PRO A 324 8.18 -3.15 -9.00
CA PRO A 324 8.87 -3.37 -10.28
C PRO A 324 8.24 -2.64 -11.46
N PHE A 325 6.92 -2.48 -11.54
CA PHE A 325 6.31 -1.80 -12.68
C PHE A 325 6.74 -0.33 -12.77
N SER A 326 6.57 0.42 -11.67
CA SER A 326 7.01 1.81 -11.60
C SER A 326 8.51 1.96 -11.79
N ASN A 327 9.30 1.10 -11.15
CA ASN A 327 10.76 1.15 -11.28
C ASN A 327 11.20 1.00 -12.75
N LEU A 328 10.63 0.02 -13.48
CA LEU A 328 10.99 -0.21 -14.87
C LEU A 328 10.50 0.92 -15.79
N ILE A 329 9.32 1.49 -15.53
CA ILE A 329 8.75 2.60 -16.30
C ILE A 329 9.48 3.91 -16.07
N LEU A 330 9.94 4.19 -14.85
CA LEU A 330 10.66 5.44 -14.57
C LEU A 330 12.15 5.32 -14.85
N TYR A 331 12.77 4.21 -14.44
CA TYR A 331 14.23 4.10 -14.30
C TYR A 331 14.89 3.06 -15.20
N GLY A 332 14.08 2.22 -15.88
CA GLY A 332 14.59 1.13 -16.73
C GLY A 332 15.31 0.03 -15.93
N ASP A 333 15.19 0.06 -14.62
CA ASP A 333 15.89 -0.77 -13.66
C ASP A 333 15.04 -0.98 -12.40
N THR A 334 15.34 -1.99 -11.58
CA THR A 334 14.58 -2.28 -10.34
C THR A 334 15.43 -3.03 -9.32
N LEU A 335 14.94 -3.17 -8.10
CA LEU A 335 15.59 -3.88 -7.00
C LEU A 335 16.12 -5.25 -7.44
N ASN A 336 17.35 -5.59 -7.02
CA ASN A 336 17.89 -6.94 -7.15
C ASN A 336 17.19 -7.91 -6.16
N ALA A 337 15.92 -8.20 -6.44
CA ALA A 337 15.07 -9.00 -5.56
C ALA A 337 15.57 -10.44 -5.39
N GLU A 338 16.35 -10.98 -6.33
CA GLU A 338 16.94 -12.34 -6.21
C GLU A 338 18.02 -12.36 -5.15
N LEU A 339 18.89 -11.34 -5.13
CA LEU A 339 19.92 -11.19 -4.11
C LEU A 339 19.30 -10.92 -2.74
N ALA A 340 18.36 -9.98 -2.67
CA ALA A 340 17.67 -9.64 -1.42
C ALA A 340 16.95 -10.87 -0.82
N LEU A 341 16.29 -11.69 -1.65
CA LEU A 341 15.67 -12.94 -1.20
C LEU A 341 16.70 -13.96 -0.70
N LYS A 342 17.84 -14.12 -1.40
CA LYS A 342 18.93 -15.02 -0.97
C LYS A 342 19.55 -14.61 0.37
N GLN A 343 19.56 -13.31 0.65
CA GLN A 343 20.04 -12.75 1.91
C GLN A 343 18.96 -12.70 3.01
N ASN A 344 17.77 -13.26 2.75
CA ASN A 344 16.63 -13.28 3.67
C ASN A 344 16.10 -11.89 4.07
N VAL A 345 16.25 -10.88 3.21
CA VAL A 345 15.58 -9.59 3.39
C VAL A 345 14.06 -9.79 3.33
N ASN A 346 13.32 -9.18 4.26
CA ASN A 346 11.86 -9.19 4.19
C ASN A 346 11.40 -8.25 3.06
N ILE A 347 10.94 -8.82 1.96
CA ILE A 347 10.45 -8.07 0.80
C ILE A 347 8.92 -8.13 0.78
N THR A 348 8.30 -7.00 0.48
CA THR A 348 6.87 -6.84 0.22
C THR A 348 6.68 -6.31 -1.20
N LEU A 349 5.44 -6.32 -1.71
CA LEU A 349 5.09 -5.61 -2.93
C LEU A 349 4.34 -4.32 -2.61
N GLY A 350 4.34 -3.39 -3.55
CA GLY A 350 3.41 -2.26 -3.54
C GLY A 350 3.16 -1.72 -4.94
N SER A 351 1.91 -1.35 -5.25
CA SER A 351 1.50 -0.99 -6.62
C SER A 351 2.08 0.34 -7.11
N ASP A 352 2.58 1.15 -6.19
CA ASP A 352 2.93 2.55 -6.35
C ASP A 352 1.71 3.39 -6.78
N TRP A 353 1.97 4.57 -7.33
CA TRP A 353 1.02 5.47 -7.95
C TRP A 353 0.70 5.11 -9.41
N THR A 354 -0.55 5.26 -9.83
CA THR A 354 -1.01 4.87 -11.18
C THR A 354 -0.28 5.52 -12.37
N PRO A 355 0.29 6.74 -12.29
CA PRO A 355 1.09 7.32 -13.37
C PRO A 355 2.29 6.49 -13.83
N SER A 356 2.84 5.62 -12.97
CA SER A 356 3.91 4.71 -13.37
C SER A 356 3.80 3.30 -12.77
N GLY A 357 2.93 3.15 -11.77
CA GLY A 357 2.66 1.95 -11.00
C GLY A 357 1.50 1.13 -11.53
N SER A 358 1.36 -0.09 -11.01
CA SER A 358 0.30 -0.99 -11.44
C SER A 358 -1.06 -0.47 -10.99
N LYS A 359 -2.09 -0.96 -11.68
CA LYS A 359 -3.48 -0.65 -11.34
C LYS A 359 -3.83 -0.98 -9.89
N ASN A 360 -3.35 -2.12 -9.39
CA ASN A 360 -3.52 -2.62 -8.04
C ASN A 360 -2.44 -3.67 -7.75
N LEU A 361 -2.36 -4.12 -6.50
CA LEU A 361 -1.36 -5.09 -6.05
C LEU A 361 -1.42 -6.45 -6.78
N LEU A 362 -2.62 -6.90 -7.18
CA LEU A 362 -2.80 -8.15 -7.92
C LEU A 362 -2.26 -8.05 -9.36
N ASP A 363 -2.18 -6.86 -9.94
CA ASP A 363 -1.48 -6.63 -11.20
C ASP A 363 0.03 -6.44 -10.99
N GLU A 364 0.45 -5.79 -9.90
CA GLU A 364 1.87 -5.64 -9.54
C GLU A 364 2.56 -7.00 -9.35
N VAL A 365 1.91 -7.96 -8.66
CA VAL A 365 2.47 -9.31 -8.47
C VAL A 365 2.66 -10.05 -9.79
N LYS A 366 1.82 -9.79 -10.81
CA LYS A 366 1.99 -10.37 -12.15
C LYS A 366 3.19 -9.75 -12.87
N VAL A 367 3.45 -8.45 -12.68
CA VAL A 367 4.65 -7.78 -13.20
C VAL A 367 5.89 -8.37 -12.52
N ALA A 368 5.91 -8.44 -11.18
CA ALA A 368 6.98 -9.06 -10.40
C ALA A 368 7.29 -10.49 -10.85
N ARG A 369 6.25 -11.32 -11.02
CA ARG A 369 6.37 -12.70 -11.51
C ARG A 369 6.98 -12.78 -12.90
N ARG A 370 6.47 -11.98 -13.85
CA ARG A 370 7.00 -11.94 -15.23
C ARG A 370 8.44 -11.45 -15.28
N TYR A 371 8.77 -10.43 -14.49
CA TYR A 371 10.14 -9.95 -14.34
C TYR A 371 11.04 -11.07 -13.84
N GLY A 372 10.65 -11.76 -12.76
CA GLY A 372 11.42 -12.88 -12.23
C GLY A 372 11.62 -14.02 -13.21
N GLN A 373 10.59 -14.39 -13.97
CA GLN A 373 10.70 -15.38 -15.05
C GLN A 373 11.68 -14.92 -16.14
N SER A 374 11.59 -13.66 -16.58
CA SER A 374 12.47 -13.11 -17.62
C SER A 374 13.94 -13.03 -17.20
N LYS A 375 14.20 -12.92 -15.89
CA LYS A 375 15.55 -12.86 -15.29
C LYS A 375 16.05 -14.20 -14.77
N GLY A 376 15.24 -15.27 -14.85
CA GLY A 376 15.60 -16.59 -14.32
C GLY A 376 15.75 -16.62 -12.80
N MET A 377 15.01 -15.77 -12.07
CA MET A 377 15.01 -15.70 -10.61
C MET A 377 14.44 -16.99 -10.02
N ARG A 378 15.26 -17.72 -9.26
CA ARG A 378 14.87 -19.01 -8.66
C ARG A 378 14.26 -18.83 -7.28
N SER A 379 14.63 -17.76 -6.59
CA SER A 379 14.17 -17.49 -5.22
C SER A 379 12.75 -16.92 -5.19
N LEU A 380 12.29 -16.35 -6.30
CA LEU A 380 10.97 -15.73 -6.45
C LEU A 380 9.91 -16.77 -6.90
N THR A 381 9.49 -17.64 -5.98
CA THR A 381 8.41 -18.61 -6.24
C THR A 381 7.02 -17.96 -6.12
N ASP A 382 5.97 -18.61 -6.65
CA ASP A 382 4.58 -18.16 -6.47
C ASP A 382 4.19 -18.06 -4.98
N LYS A 383 4.74 -18.95 -4.13
CA LYS A 383 4.58 -18.88 -2.66
C LYS A 383 5.26 -17.64 -2.09
N LYS A 384 6.47 -17.28 -2.55
CA LYS A 384 7.13 -16.05 -2.10
C LYS A 384 6.39 -14.79 -2.54
N LEU A 385 5.92 -14.74 -3.78
CA LEU A 385 5.07 -13.66 -4.27
C LEU A 385 3.78 -13.51 -3.43
N PHE A 386 3.15 -14.62 -3.07
CA PHE A 386 2.02 -14.62 -2.15
C PHE A 386 2.37 -14.08 -0.76
N GLU A 387 3.50 -14.50 -0.18
CA GLU A 387 3.98 -13.99 1.12
C GLU A 387 4.26 -12.48 1.06
N MET A 388 4.79 -11.97 -0.06
CA MET A 388 5.07 -10.54 -0.29
C MET A 388 3.81 -9.65 -0.31
N MET A 389 2.62 -10.21 -0.53
CA MET A 389 1.34 -9.50 -0.48
C MET A 389 0.58 -9.69 0.83
N THR A 390 1.00 -10.63 1.69
CA THR A 390 0.23 -11.04 2.88
C THR A 390 1.07 -10.95 4.16
N ILE A 391 1.82 -12.00 4.50
CA ILE A 391 2.52 -12.09 5.78
C ILE A 391 3.77 -11.22 5.85
N ASN A 392 4.47 -10.97 4.75
CA ASN A 392 5.66 -10.11 4.74
C ASN A 392 5.32 -8.64 5.02
N PRO A 393 4.29 -8.03 4.38
CA PRO A 393 3.88 -6.68 4.75
C PRO A 393 3.28 -6.63 6.16
N ALA A 394 2.58 -7.66 6.63
CA ALA A 394 2.16 -7.72 8.04
C ALA A 394 3.38 -7.75 9.00
N ARG A 395 4.46 -8.47 8.66
CA ARG A 395 5.72 -8.46 9.43
C ARG A 395 6.44 -7.12 9.36
N ALA A 396 6.46 -6.51 8.18
CA ALA A 396 7.01 -5.17 8.01
C ALA A 396 6.28 -4.26 9.00
N LEU A 397 4.94 -4.20 8.97
CA LEU A 397 4.06 -3.43 9.87
C LEU A 397 4.09 -3.82 11.36
N LYS A 398 4.77 -4.90 11.74
CA LYS A 398 4.70 -5.47 13.10
C LYS A 398 3.26 -5.84 13.51
N LEU A 399 2.48 -6.33 12.56
CA LEU A 399 1.09 -6.79 12.69
C LEU A 399 0.90 -8.29 12.33
N ALA A 400 1.98 -9.06 12.26
CA ALA A 400 1.96 -10.47 11.83
C ALA A 400 1.26 -11.42 12.83
N ASP A 401 0.98 -10.95 14.04
CA ASP A 401 0.21 -11.61 15.09
C ASP A 401 -1.31 -11.49 14.89
N ARG A 402 -1.75 -10.62 13.97
CA ARG A 402 -3.18 -10.33 13.74
C ARG A 402 -3.59 -10.19 12.28
N LEU A 403 -2.63 -10.07 11.35
CA LEU A 403 -2.85 -9.96 9.90
C LEU A 403 -1.92 -10.88 9.09
N GLY A 404 -2.25 -11.04 7.81
CA GLY A 404 -1.43 -11.80 6.85
C GLY A 404 -1.55 -13.32 6.95
N ARG A 405 -2.46 -13.84 7.80
CA ARG A 405 -2.81 -15.26 7.90
C ARG A 405 -4.30 -15.45 8.19
N LEU A 406 -4.83 -16.61 7.81
CA LEU A 406 -6.17 -17.05 8.18
C LEU A 406 -6.07 -17.92 9.43
N GLU A 407 -5.94 -17.32 10.61
CA GLU A 407 -5.80 -18.03 11.89
C GLU A 407 -6.80 -17.52 12.92
N VAL A 408 -7.15 -18.37 13.88
CA VAL A 408 -8.07 -17.97 14.97
C VAL A 408 -7.46 -16.79 15.75
N GLY A 409 -8.27 -15.77 16.03
CA GLY A 409 -7.87 -14.52 16.69
C GLY A 409 -7.42 -13.41 15.75
N TYR A 410 -7.13 -13.72 14.48
CA TYR A 410 -6.72 -12.73 13.48
C TYR A 410 -7.91 -11.90 13.01
N LEU A 411 -7.63 -10.67 12.56
CA LEU A 411 -8.63 -9.83 11.91
C LEU A 411 -9.17 -10.54 10.66
N ALA A 412 -10.47 -10.46 10.45
CA ALA A 412 -11.16 -11.06 9.32
C ALA A 412 -11.02 -10.18 8.06
N ASP A 413 -9.77 -9.99 7.65
CA ASP A 413 -9.38 -9.38 6.40
C ASP A 413 -9.10 -10.52 5.41
N ILE A 414 -10.02 -10.75 4.47
CA ILE A 414 -10.08 -11.98 3.65
C ILE A 414 -10.36 -11.63 2.20
N VAL A 415 -9.62 -12.26 1.29
CA VAL A 415 -9.92 -12.27 -0.15
C VAL A 415 -10.35 -13.66 -0.56
N ALA A 416 -11.49 -13.77 -1.21
CA ALA A 416 -11.95 -15.00 -1.83
C ALA A 416 -11.78 -14.96 -3.34
N ILE A 417 -11.06 -15.93 -3.88
CA ILE A 417 -10.75 -16.04 -5.32
C ILE A 417 -11.35 -17.33 -5.86
N ARG A 418 -11.90 -17.31 -7.07
CA ARG A 418 -12.42 -18.52 -7.72
C ARG A 418 -11.34 -19.61 -7.79
N LEU A 419 -11.62 -20.78 -7.22
CA LEU A 419 -10.75 -21.94 -7.30
C LEU A 419 -10.95 -22.66 -8.64
N LYS A 420 -9.91 -22.73 -9.47
CA LYS A 420 -9.95 -23.42 -10.77
C LYS A 420 -9.78 -24.93 -10.58
N SER A 421 -8.81 -25.35 -9.77
CA SER A 421 -8.55 -26.76 -9.48
C SER A 421 -7.98 -26.96 -8.08
N ARG A 422 -8.47 -27.97 -7.37
CA ARG A 422 -7.96 -28.36 -6.04
C ARG A 422 -6.59 -29.03 -6.09
N ASN A 423 -6.21 -29.59 -7.24
CA ASN A 423 -5.01 -30.42 -7.40
C ASN A 423 -3.91 -29.69 -8.19
N THR A 424 -3.86 -28.37 -8.08
CA THR A 424 -2.80 -27.53 -8.65
C THR A 424 -2.28 -26.57 -7.60
N ASN A 425 -1.14 -25.94 -7.86
CA ASN A 425 -0.51 -24.99 -6.94
C ASN A 425 -1.48 -23.83 -6.60
N PRO A 426 -1.96 -23.74 -5.34
CA PRO A 426 -2.90 -22.71 -4.93
C PRO A 426 -2.30 -21.31 -4.95
N TYR A 427 -1.02 -21.16 -4.61
CA TYR A 427 -0.34 -19.85 -4.71
C TYR A 427 -0.31 -19.37 -6.16
N SER A 428 -0.06 -20.28 -7.11
CA SER A 428 -0.10 -19.94 -8.53
C SER A 428 -1.48 -19.44 -8.98
N GLN A 429 -2.55 -20.09 -8.49
CA GLN A 429 -3.92 -19.66 -8.79
C GLN A 429 -4.24 -18.27 -8.21
N ILE A 430 -3.70 -17.94 -7.03
CA ILE A 430 -3.86 -16.62 -6.40
C ILE A 430 -3.08 -15.54 -7.15
N VAL A 431 -1.76 -15.71 -7.34
CA VAL A 431 -0.89 -14.65 -7.92
C VAL A 431 -1.13 -14.43 -9.42
N THR A 432 -1.88 -15.32 -10.08
CA THR A 432 -2.28 -15.17 -11.49
C THR A 432 -3.75 -14.82 -11.67
N ALA A 433 -4.51 -14.67 -10.57
CA ALA A 433 -5.93 -14.41 -10.64
C ALA A 433 -6.22 -13.12 -11.43
N ALA A 434 -7.25 -13.18 -12.27
CA ALA A 434 -7.83 -11.95 -12.81
C ALA A 434 -8.69 -11.27 -11.75
N GLN A 435 -8.82 -9.95 -11.84
CA GLN A 435 -9.68 -9.19 -10.94
C GLN A 435 -11.12 -9.72 -10.91
N SER A 436 -11.64 -10.16 -12.07
CA SER A 436 -12.97 -10.77 -12.23
C SER A 436 -13.12 -12.14 -11.55
N GLU A 437 -12.02 -12.74 -11.11
CA GLU A 437 -12.00 -14.01 -10.37
C GLU A 437 -12.09 -13.80 -8.87
N ILE A 438 -11.99 -12.57 -8.36
CA ILE A 438 -12.32 -12.24 -6.97
C ILE A 438 -13.84 -12.41 -6.80
N GLN A 439 -14.23 -13.20 -5.80
CA GLN A 439 -15.63 -13.44 -5.46
C GLN A 439 -16.11 -12.47 -4.38
N PHE A 440 -15.25 -12.21 -3.39
CA PHE A 440 -15.47 -11.17 -2.39
C PHE A 440 -14.16 -10.72 -1.74
N VAL A 441 -14.22 -9.53 -1.14
CA VAL A 441 -13.20 -8.97 -0.25
C VAL A 441 -13.88 -8.52 1.02
N MET A 442 -13.35 -8.99 2.14
CA MET A 442 -13.82 -8.72 3.49
C MET A 442 -12.75 -7.93 4.24
N VAL A 443 -13.18 -6.89 4.96
CA VAL A 443 -12.31 -6.08 5.83
C VAL A 443 -12.96 -6.04 7.19
N GLY A 444 -12.28 -6.55 8.22
CA GLY A 444 -12.81 -6.58 9.58
C GLY A 444 -14.14 -7.32 9.71
N GLY A 445 -14.34 -8.39 8.94
CA GLY A 445 -15.57 -9.19 8.97
C GLY A 445 -16.72 -8.65 8.12
N GLU A 446 -16.57 -7.45 7.55
CA GLU A 446 -17.56 -6.84 6.67
C GLU A 446 -17.22 -7.08 5.20
N LEU A 447 -18.18 -7.54 4.40
CA LEU A 447 -18.02 -7.61 2.95
C LEU A 447 -17.96 -6.20 2.36
N LYS A 448 -16.84 -5.88 1.70
CA LYS A 448 -16.63 -4.59 1.01
C LYS A 448 -16.80 -4.72 -0.50
N ILE A 449 -16.30 -5.82 -1.07
CA ILE A 449 -16.55 -6.21 -2.46
C ILE A 449 -17.22 -7.58 -2.45
N ALA A 450 -18.26 -7.81 -3.25
CA ALA A 450 -18.80 -9.15 -3.46
C ALA A 450 -19.49 -9.30 -4.81
N LYS A 451 -19.60 -10.51 -5.36
CA LYS A 451 -20.48 -10.73 -6.53
C LYS A 451 -21.94 -10.42 -6.19
N SER A 452 -22.75 -10.01 -7.17
CA SER A 452 -24.18 -9.68 -6.96
C SER A 452 -24.94 -10.81 -6.25
N LYS A 453 -24.58 -12.07 -6.51
CA LYS A 453 -25.18 -13.24 -5.83
C LYS A 453 -24.92 -13.27 -4.31
N LEU A 454 -23.79 -12.72 -3.86
CA LEU A 454 -23.42 -12.58 -2.45
C LEU A 454 -23.90 -11.27 -1.82
N ALA A 455 -24.18 -10.26 -2.64
CA ALA A 455 -24.61 -8.95 -2.14
C ALA A 455 -25.92 -9.00 -1.35
N ASN A 456 -26.80 -9.95 -1.70
CA ASN A 456 -28.07 -10.17 -1.03
C ASN A 456 -27.95 -10.76 0.40
N LEU A 457 -26.75 -11.14 0.84
CA LEU A 457 -26.49 -11.68 2.18
C LEU A 457 -26.22 -10.59 3.23
N GLU A 458 -26.07 -9.34 2.82
CA GLU A 458 -25.80 -8.21 3.71
C GLU A 458 -27.09 -7.46 4.09
N ASN A 459 -27.42 -7.43 5.38
CA ASN A 459 -28.50 -6.57 5.91
C ASN A 459 -28.09 -5.08 5.96
N ASN A 460 -26.78 -4.79 5.84
CA ASN A 460 -26.22 -3.44 5.75
C ASN A 460 -25.50 -3.28 4.39
N VAL A 461 -26.31 -3.16 3.34
CA VAL A 461 -25.88 -2.93 1.93
C VAL A 461 -25.09 -1.62 1.75
N ALA A 462 -25.01 -0.78 2.78
CA ALA A 462 -24.40 0.55 2.77
C ALA A 462 -22.86 0.57 2.72
N SER A 463 -22.16 -0.58 2.68
CA SER A 463 -20.70 -0.64 2.52
C SER A 463 -20.20 -1.53 1.36
N LEU A 464 -21.10 -2.04 0.53
CA LEU A 464 -20.79 -3.09 -0.44
C LEU A 464 -20.77 -2.57 -1.88
N VAL A 465 -19.69 -2.85 -2.60
CA VAL A 465 -19.61 -2.68 -4.06
C VAL A 465 -19.68 -4.05 -4.73
N THR A 466 -20.55 -4.20 -5.73
CA THR A 466 -20.64 -5.47 -6.44
C THR A 466 -19.52 -5.65 -7.48
N THR A 467 -19.04 -6.87 -7.69
CA THR A 467 -18.03 -7.13 -8.75
C THR A 467 -18.55 -6.82 -10.14
N GLU A 468 -19.86 -6.91 -10.33
CA GLU A 468 -20.61 -6.62 -11.53
C GLU A 468 -20.67 -5.12 -11.77
N GLU A 469 -20.81 -4.26 -10.75
CA GLU A 469 -20.69 -2.80 -10.89
C GLU A 469 -19.28 -2.36 -11.28
N ILE A 470 -18.25 -3.03 -10.74
CA ILE A 470 -16.86 -2.83 -11.16
C ILE A 470 -16.71 -3.16 -12.66
N GLN A 471 -17.38 -4.23 -13.13
CA GLN A 471 -17.35 -4.69 -14.51
C GLN A 471 -18.26 -3.89 -15.47
N ALA A 472 -19.41 -3.38 -15.03
CA ALA A 472 -20.46 -2.77 -15.86
C ALA A 472 -20.29 -1.26 -16.14
N SER A 473 -19.22 -0.64 -15.64
CA SER A 473 -18.89 0.75 -15.98
C SER A 473 -18.58 0.87 -17.49
N PRO A 474 -19.01 1.94 -18.20
CA PRO A 474 -19.07 1.97 -19.68
C PRO A 474 -17.73 1.56 -20.31
N GLY A 475 -17.76 0.36 -20.89
CA GLY A 475 -16.60 -0.49 -21.13
C GLY A 475 -16.99 -1.97 -21.13
N CYS A 476 -18.02 -2.35 -20.36
CA CYS A 476 -18.84 -3.55 -20.58
C CYS A 476 -20.31 -3.20 -20.22
N ALA A 477 -21.25 -3.53 -21.10
CA ALA A 477 -22.58 -2.90 -21.16
C ALA A 477 -23.59 -3.32 -20.07
N GLY A 478 -24.47 -2.36 -19.72
CA GLY A 478 -25.86 -2.61 -19.29
C GLY A 478 -26.12 -2.55 -17.77
N PHE A 479 -26.66 -1.44 -17.28
CA PHE A 479 -27.09 -1.25 -15.89
C PHE A 479 -28.56 -1.63 -15.67
N SER A 480 -28.85 -2.21 -14.51
CA SER A 480 -30.05 -1.92 -13.73
C SER A 480 -29.63 -1.40 -12.35
N GLU A 481 -30.24 -0.30 -11.93
CA GLU A 481 -29.89 0.48 -10.74
C GLU A 481 -30.40 -0.10 -9.42
N GLN A 482 -29.49 -0.42 -8.50
CA GLN A 482 -29.62 -0.48 -7.02
C GLN A 482 -28.33 -1.19 -6.52
N GLN A 483 -27.45 -0.70 -5.65
CA GLN A 483 -27.40 0.25 -4.54
C GLN A 483 -25.91 0.44 -4.17
N VAL A 484 -25.42 1.63 -3.79
CA VAL A 484 -24.05 1.80 -3.24
C VAL A 484 -23.98 2.95 -2.20
N MET A 485 -23.55 2.58 -0.99
CA MET A 485 -22.71 3.26 0.02
C MET A 485 -23.18 4.42 0.93
N ASN A 486 -22.50 4.48 2.10
CA ASN A 486 -22.37 5.60 3.05
C ASN A 486 -21.53 6.80 2.54
N SER A 487 -21.51 7.01 1.24
CA SER A 487 -21.35 8.31 0.57
C SER A 487 -22.65 8.44 -0.23
N PRO A 488 -23.37 9.57 -0.27
CA PRO A 488 -24.69 9.65 -0.92
C PRO A 488 -24.70 9.30 -2.42
N LEU A 489 -23.58 8.87 -3.00
CA LEU A 489 -23.33 8.65 -4.41
C LEU A 489 -23.14 7.16 -4.76
N LYS A 490 -23.85 6.71 -5.80
CA LYS A 490 -23.68 5.38 -6.39
C LYS A 490 -22.29 5.24 -7.05
N LEU A 491 -21.76 4.02 -7.21
CA LEU A 491 -20.46 3.81 -7.90
C LEU A 491 -20.43 4.41 -9.31
N SER A 492 -21.54 4.32 -10.04
CA SER A 492 -21.71 4.93 -11.36
C SER A 492 -21.59 6.45 -11.31
N GLU A 493 -22.16 7.09 -10.29
CA GLU A 493 -22.08 8.54 -10.05
C GLU A 493 -20.67 8.94 -9.63
N LEU A 494 -20.03 8.17 -8.74
CA LEU A 494 -18.62 8.38 -8.38
C LEU A 494 -17.72 8.32 -9.62
N VAL A 495 -17.88 7.33 -10.49
CA VAL A 495 -17.12 7.22 -11.74
C VAL A 495 -17.43 8.38 -12.69
N ALA A 496 -18.69 8.80 -12.83
CA ALA A 496 -19.08 9.93 -13.67
C ALA A 496 -18.47 11.25 -13.17
N ASN A 497 -18.50 11.45 -11.86
CA ASN A 497 -17.87 12.58 -11.18
C ASN A 497 -16.35 12.60 -11.41
N MET A 498 -15.68 11.46 -11.28
CA MET A 498 -14.25 11.34 -11.60
C MET A 498 -13.98 11.65 -13.08
N LYS A 499 -14.80 11.16 -14.01
CA LYS A 499 -14.67 11.48 -15.46
C LYS A 499 -14.82 12.97 -15.77
N SER A 500 -15.57 13.73 -14.96
CA SER A 500 -15.72 15.18 -15.14
C SER A 500 -14.41 15.95 -14.91
N VAL A 501 -13.54 15.44 -14.04
CA VAL A 501 -12.22 16.03 -13.73
C VAL A 501 -11.10 15.33 -14.50
N PHE A 502 -11.22 14.02 -14.67
CA PHE A 502 -10.26 13.13 -15.32
C PHE A 502 -10.92 12.46 -16.53
N PRO A 503 -11.11 13.17 -17.66
CA PRO A 503 -11.85 12.65 -18.82
C PRO A 503 -11.20 11.43 -19.49
N GLN A 504 -9.93 11.16 -19.17
CA GLN A 504 -9.16 10.00 -19.66
C GLN A 504 -9.38 8.74 -18.82
N LEU A 505 -10.22 8.79 -17.77
CA LEU A 505 -10.50 7.68 -16.89
C LEU A 505 -11.58 6.79 -17.49
N ASP A 506 -11.25 5.59 -17.99
CA ASP A 506 -12.24 4.78 -18.71
C ASP A 506 -13.19 3.99 -17.79
N SER A 507 -12.74 3.47 -16.64
CA SER A 507 -13.56 2.90 -15.55
C SER A 507 -12.68 2.22 -14.49
N LEU A 508 -13.26 1.78 -13.36
CA LEU A 508 -12.59 0.99 -12.31
C LEU A 508 -11.99 -0.34 -12.81
N THR A 509 -12.35 -0.80 -14.01
CA THR A 509 -11.88 -2.08 -14.54
C THR A 509 -10.66 -2.03 -15.41
N SER A 510 -10.37 -0.96 -16.16
CA SER A 510 -9.22 -0.82 -17.08
C SER A 510 -8.70 -2.09 -17.79
N CYS A 511 -9.51 -3.15 -17.88
CA CYS A 511 -9.17 -4.41 -18.55
C CYS A 511 -9.05 -4.20 -20.06
N ASN A 512 -9.42 -3.01 -20.55
CA ASN A 512 -9.36 -2.56 -21.93
C ASN A 512 -8.50 -1.30 -22.13
N ASP A 513 -7.70 -0.87 -21.15
CA ASP A 513 -6.70 0.16 -21.42
C ASP A 513 -5.62 -0.44 -22.32
N GLU A 514 -5.79 -0.27 -23.64
CA GLU A 514 -4.84 -0.72 -24.66
C GLU A 514 -3.45 -0.08 -24.46
N THR A 515 -3.38 1.11 -23.85
CA THR A 515 -2.11 1.73 -23.46
C THR A 515 -1.45 0.92 -22.35
N TYR A 516 -2.16 0.61 -21.26
CA TYR A 516 -1.61 -0.21 -20.17
C TYR A 516 -1.20 -1.61 -20.65
N LYS A 517 -2.04 -2.29 -21.45
CA LYS A 517 -1.72 -3.59 -22.05
C LYS A 517 -0.49 -3.51 -22.96
N SER A 518 -0.41 -2.46 -23.78
CA SER A 518 0.72 -2.22 -24.67
C SER A 518 2.00 -1.99 -23.87
N VAL A 519 1.98 -1.14 -22.84
CA VAL A 519 3.13 -0.90 -21.96
C VAL A 519 3.58 -2.19 -21.27
N VAL A 520 2.66 -2.94 -20.63
CA VAL A 520 3.00 -4.21 -19.96
C VAL A 520 3.55 -5.25 -20.95
N LYS A 521 3.02 -5.30 -22.18
CA LYS A 521 3.51 -6.19 -23.25
C LYS A 521 4.91 -5.79 -23.71
N ASN A 522 5.16 -4.49 -23.83
CA ASN A 522 6.42 -3.95 -24.35
C ASN A 522 7.51 -3.84 -23.28
N LEU A 523 7.17 -3.80 -21.98
CA LEU A 523 8.11 -3.71 -20.86
C LEU A 523 9.20 -4.81 -20.88
N PHE A 524 8.88 -5.95 -21.47
CA PHE A 524 9.77 -7.11 -21.59
C PHE A 524 10.27 -7.36 -23.03
N SER A 525 10.01 -6.44 -23.97
CA SER A 525 10.55 -6.51 -25.33
C SER A 525 11.97 -5.92 -25.37
N LYS A 526 12.77 -6.29 -26.38
CA LYS A 526 14.11 -5.70 -26.58
C LYS A 526 14.07 -4.20 -26.90
N GLU A 527 12.92 -3.69 -27.34
CA GLU A 527 12.74 -2.34 -27.88
C GLU A 527 12.47 -1.27 -26.80
N TRP A 528 12.06 -1.66 -25.58
CA TRP A 528 11.83 -0.70 -24.48
C TRP A 528 13.12 -0.08 -23.92
N LYS A 529 14.29 -0.46 -24.43
CA LYS A 529 15.58 0.14 -24.08
C LYS A 529 16.01 1.17 -25.12
N THR A 530 15.36 2.31 -25.18
CA THR A 530 15.92 3.46 -25.91
C THR A 530 15.41 4.78 -25.35
N GLN A 531 16.17 5.39 -24.44
CA GLN A 531 16.58 6.79 -24.55
C GLN A 531 17.68 7.08 -23.52
N THR A 532 18.74 7.73 -23.99
CA THR A 532 19.85 8.24 -23.18
C THR A 532 19.30 9.11 -22.05
N PRO A 533 19.80 9.02 -20.81
CA PRO A 533 19.31 9.84 -19.70
C PRO A 533 19.32 11.31 -20.09
N ALA A 534 18.14 11.95 -20.04
CA ALA A 534 18.08 13.39 -20.16
C ALA A 534 18.65 13.98 -18.86
N ASN A 535 19.86 14.53 -18.94
CA ASN A 535 20.52 15.31 -17.90
C ASN A 535 20.60 14.60 -16.55
N THR A 536 21.60 13.73 -16.36
CA THR A 536 22.09 13.36 -15.02
C THR A 536 22.31 14.65 -14.24
N ILE A 537 21.70 14.79 -13.06
CA ILE A 537 22.07 15.88 -12.17
C ILE A 537 23.51 15.58 -11.73
N GLU A 538 24.49 16.20 -12.38
CA GLU A 538 25.88 16.17 -11.92
C GLU A 538 25.95 16.94 -10.61
N LEU A 539 25.93 16.23 -9.49
CA LEU A 539 26.41 16.83 -8.25
C LEU A 539 27.92 16.73 -8.26
N LYS A 540 28.54 17.91 -8.33
CA LYS A 540 29.99 18.03 -8.20
C LYS A 540 30.41 17.41 -6.86
N ASN A 541 31.46 16.57 -6.89
CA ASN A 541 32.14 16.00 -5.73
C ASN A 541 31.44 14.82 -5.01
N TYR A 542 30.64 14.00 -5.70
CA TYR A 542 30.05 12.79 -5.12
C TYR A 542 31.08 11.78 -4.61
N ASP A 543 32.13 11.52 -5.37
CA ASP A 543 33.18 10.57 -4.97
C ASP A 543 33.86 11.01 -3.67
N LYS A 544 34.03 12.33 -3.49
CA LYS A 544 34.55 12.92 -2.25
C LYS A 544 33.61 12.68 -1.07
N LEU A 545 32.29 12.79 -1.27
CA LEU A 545 31.30 12.52 -0.24
C LEU A 545 31.27 11.05 0.15
N ALA A 546 31.34 10.13 -0.82
CA ALA A 546 31.46 8.69 -0.56
C ALA A 546 32.74 8.37 0.24
N GLU A 547 33.88 8.92 -0.17
CA GLU A 547 35.16 8.76 0.54
C GLU A 547 35.13 9.36 1.96
N GLN A 548 34.44 10.49 2.14
CA GLN A 548 34.23 11.11 3.45
C GLN A 548 33.36 10.24 4.36
N LEU A 549 32.27 9.66 3.86
CA LEU A 549 31.40 8.76 4.62
C LEU A 549 32.17 7.52 5.11
N GLU A 550 33.07 6.97 4.29
CA GLU A 550 33.90 5.82 4.68
C GLU A 550 34.85 6.12 5.84
N ARG A 551 35.24 7.40 6.03
CA ARG A 551 36.18 7.82 7.08
C ARG A 551 35.53 8.05 8.46
N LEU A 552 34.20 8.20 8.52
CA LEU A 552 33.45 8.43 9.78
C LEU A 552 33.15 7.11 10.52
N ASN A 553 34.16 6.39 10.99
CA ASN A 553 33.93 5.15 11.74
C ASN A 553 33.24 5.39 13.09
#